data_AF-A0A6B0WT06-F1
#
_entry.id   AF-A0A6B0WT06-F1
#
_cell.length_a   1.000
_cell.length_b   1.000
_cell.length_c   1.000
_cell.angle_alpha   90.00
_cell.angle_beta   90.00
_cell.angle_gamma   90.00
#
_symmetry.space_group_name_H-M   'P 1'
#
loop_
_entity.id
_entity.type
_entity.pdbx_description
1 polymer ?
#
loop_
_entity_poly.entity_id
_entity_poly.type
_entity_poly.pdbx_seq_one_letter_code
_entity_poly.pdbx_strand_id
1 'polypeptide(L)'
;MHNSPAETCPLCKSQNTTHYLRDTFREYLICTDCSLVFVPKTFHLSEQEEKQRYDLHRNNPEDPKYRAFLSRICNPLKARLPKRAYGLDFGCGPGPTLSLMFQESGHTVDIYDKFYAHNPEIFQREYDFITATEVVEHLK
;
A
#
# COMPACT_ATOMS: atom_id res chain seq x y z
N MET A 1 4.24 19.77 30.97
CA MET A 1 3.54 18.57 30.44
C MET A 1 2.67 19.06 29.29
N HIS A 2 3.13 18.89 28.05
CA HIS A 2 2.32 19.24 26.88
C HIS A 2 1.36 18.08 26.63
N ASN A 3 0.09 18.26 26.99
CA ASN A 3 -0.98 17.39 26.53
C ASN A 3 -1.16 17.64 25.03
N SER A 4 -0.50 16.82 24.21
CA SER A 4 -0.89 16.70 22.80
C SER A 4 -2.34 16.18 22.76
N PRO A 5 -3.20 16.72 21.88
CA PRO A 5 -4.58 16.23 21.75
C PRO A 5 -4.58 14.72 21.48
N ALA A 6 -5.52 14.00 22.10
CA ALA A 6 -5.66 12.56 21.92
C ALA A 6 -5.92 12.25 20.42
N GLU A 7 -4.92 11.70 19.75
CA GLU A 7 -5.03 11.31 18.34
C GLU A 7 -5.94 10.09 18.23
N THR A 8 -6.89 10.15 17.30
CA THR A 8 -7.82 9.04 17.06
C THR A 8 -7.13 7.97 16.21
N CYS A 9 -7.22 6.71 16.64
CA CYS A 9 -6.66 5.59 15.89
C CYS A 9 -7.26 5.55 14.46
N PRO A 10 -6.44 5.52 13.40
CA PRO A 10 -6.94 5.57 12.02
C PRO A 10 -7.69 4.29 11.62
N LEU A 11 -7.43 3.16 12.29
CA LEU A 11 -8.06 1.87 12.00
C LEU A 11 -9.40 1.70 12.74
N CYS A 12 -9.38 1.65 14.08
CA CYS A 12 -10.57 1.34 14.88
C CYS A 12 -11.34 2.58 15.37
N LYS A 13 -10.83 3.78 15.08
CA LYS A 13 -11.41 5.09 15.50
C LYS A 13 -11.50 5.29 17.03
N SER A 14 -10.81 4.47 17.81
CA SER A 14 -10.70 4.67 19.26
C SER A 14 -9.84 5.90 19.62
N GLN A 15 -10.16 6.53 20.75
CA GLN A 15 -9.35 7.57 21.37
C GLN A 15 -8.36 7.02 22.42
N ASN A 16 -8.38 5.71 22.68
CA ASN A 16 -7.46 5.06 23.61
C ASN A 16 -6.09 4.88 22.94
N THR A 17 -5.36 5.97 22.84
CA THR A 17 -4.04 6.02 22.21
C THR A 17 -3.02 6.58 23.18
N THR A 18 -1.84 5.96 23.20
CA THR A 18 -0.74 6.34 24.09
C THR A 18 0.55 6.45 23.31
N HIS A 19 1.51 7.23 23.82
CA HIS A 19 2.86 7.27 23.26
C HIS A 19 3.47 5.86 23.25
N TYR A 20 4.08 5.48 22.13
CA TYR A 20 4.79 4.22 21.95
C TYR A 20 6.29 4.45 21.89
N LEU A 21 6.75 5.23 20.91
CA LEU A 21 8.16 5.48 20.65
C LEU A 21 8.33 6.85 20.00
N ARG A 22 9.49 7.46 20.16
CA ARG A 22 9.91 8.61 19.36
C ARG A 22 11.25 8.34 18.72
N ASP A 23 11.34 8.55 17.40
CA ASP A 23 12.62 8.58 16.68
C ASP A 23 13.17 10.02 16.60
N THR A 24 14.23 10.23 15.82
CA THR A 24 14.85 11.56 15.68
C THR A 24 13.95 12.60 15.02
N PHE A 25 12.92 12.19 14.28
CA PHE A 25 12.06 13.02 13.44
C PHE A 25 10.60 13.09 13.93
N ARG A 26 10.03 11.98 14.39
CA ARG A 26 8.59 11.85 14.69
C ARG A 26 8.31 10.95 15.88
N GLU A 27 7.11 11.13 16.44
CA GLU A 27 6.57 10.24 17.45
C GLU A 27 5.62 9.20 16.83
N TYR A 28 5.50 8.09 17.54
CA TYR A 28 4.64 6.97 17.23
C TYR A 28 3.72 6.75 18.42
N LEU A 29 2.44 6.55 18.12
CA LEU A 29 1.40 6.23 19.08
C LEU A 29 0.97 4.77 18.89
N ILE A 30 0.49 4.14 19.95
CA ILE A 30 -0.14 2.83 19.91
C ILE A 30 -1.58 2.95 20.39
N CYS A 31 -2.51 2.32 19.67
CA CYS A 31 -3.90 2.16 20.14
C CYS A 31 -3.99 0.95 21.07
N THR A 32 -4.51 1.13 22.28
CA THR A 32 -4.65 0.02 23.24
C THR A 32 -5.81 -0.92 22.92
N ASP A 33 -6.73 -0.52 22.04
CA ASP A 33 -7.89 -1.34 21.68
C ASP A 33 -7.60 -2.30 20.51
N CYS A 34 -6.83 -1.85 19.49
CA CYS A 34 -6.50 -2.67 18.32
C CYS A 34 -4.99 -2.93 18.14
N SER A 35 -4.15 -2.43 19.04
CA SER A 35 -2.68 -2.56 18.99
C SER A 35 -2.00 -1.95 17.76
N LEU A 36 -2.71 -1.13 16.96
CA LEU A 36 -2.09 -0.44 15.83
C LEU A 36 -1.06 0.59 16.32
N VAL A 37 0.16 0.50 15.80
CA VAL A 37 1.17 1.55 15.91
C VAL A 37 1.04 2.48 14.69
N PHE A 38 0.91 3.79 14.93
CA PHE A 38 0.72 4.78 13.88
C PHE A 38 1.38 6.11 14.23
N VAL A 39 1.52 6.98 13.24
CA VAL A 39 2.12 8.31 13.39
C VAL A 39 1.03 9.38 13.38
N PRO A 40 1.08 10.41 14.25
CA PRO A 40 0.14 11.54 14.24
C PRO A 40 0.07 12.26 12.89
N LYS A 41 -1.09 12.86 12.60
CA LYS A 41 -1.35 13.52 11.30
C LYS A 41 -0.37 14.65 10.99
N THR A 42 0.19 15.28 12.01
CA THR A 42 1.16 16.38 11.88
C THR A 42 2.45 15.97 11.16
N PHE A 43 2.77 14.67 11.14
CA PHE A 43 3.94 14.13 10.46
C PHE A 43 3.60 13.45 9.12
N HIS A 44 2.35 13.49 8.69
CA HIS A 44 1.95 12.96 7.39
C HIS A 44 2.42 13.93 6.30
N LEU A 45 2.90 13.37 5.19
CA LEU A 45 3.27 14.17 4.03
C LEU A 45 2.02 14.75 3.37
N SER A 46 2.20 15.91 2.75
CA SER A 46 1.30 16.37 1.70
C SER A 46 1.33 15.40 0.51
N GLU A 47 0.27 15.39 -0.30
CA GLU A 47 0.21 14.56 -1.51
C GLU A 47 1.35 14.87 -2.49
N GLN A 48 1.77 16.14 -2.56
CA GLN A 48 2.88 16.57 -3.41
C GLN A 48 4.21 15.97 -2.93
N GLU A 49 4.51 16.05 -1.63
CA GLU A 49 5.73 15.48 -1.05
C GLU A 49 5.74 13.95 -1.15
N GLU A 50 4.58 13.31 -0.98
CA GLU A 50 4.42 11.88 -1.18
C GLU A 50 4.74 11.48 -2.63
N LYS A 51 4.16 12.18 -3.62
CA LYS A 51 4.46 11.93 -5.03
C LYS A 51 5.94 12.14 -5.35
N GLN A 52 6.57 13.18 -4.81
CA GLN A 52 8.00 13.42 -5.00
C GLN A 52 8.86 12.25 -4.50
N ARG A 53 8.46 11.61 -3.39
CA ARG A 53 9.12 10.37 -2.93
C ARG A 53 8.85 9.21 -3.87
N TYR A 54 7.64 9.07 -4.38
CA TYR A 54 7.31 8.04 -5.37
C TYR A 54 8.12 8.18 -6.66
N ASP A 55 8.36 9.41 -7.13
CA ASP A 55 9.14 9.70 -8.34
C ASP A 55 10.61 9.24 -8.25
N LEU A 56 11.11 8.93 -7.04
CA LEU A 56 12.44 8.35 -6.83
C LEU A 56 12.49 6.83 -7.07
N HIS A 57 11.34 6.15 -7.19
CA HIS A 57 11.30 4.71 -7.41
C HIS A 57 11.78 4.33 -8.80
N ARG A 58 12.57 3.26 -8.85
CA ARG A 58 13.03 2.63 -10.10
C ARG A 58 12.41 1.25 -10.24
N ASN A 59 11.09 1.22 -10.38
CA ASN A 59 10.34 -0.03 -10.59
C ASN A 59 10.54 -0.47 -12.04
N ASN A 60 11.50 -1.36 -12.28
CA ASN A 60 11.80 -1.88 -13.60
C ASN A 60 11.30 -3.32 -13.73
N PRO A 61 10.35 -3.62 -14.64
CA PRO A 61 9.88 -4.98 -14.89
C PRO A 61 10.97 -5.98 -15.28
N GLU A 62 12.08 -5.48 -15.85
CA GLU A 62 13.22 -6.29 -16.27
C GLU A 62 14.26 -6.51 -15.16
N ASP A 63 14.12 -5.86 -13.98
CA ASP A 63 15.05 -6.05 -12.86
C ASP A 63 14.75 -7.39 -12.13
N PRO A 64 15.66 -8.38 -12.18
CA PRO A 64 15.44 -9.67 -11.53
C PRO A 64 15.30 -9.56 -10.01
N LYS A 65 15.96 -8.59 -9.37
CA LYS A 65 15.85 -8.39 -7.91
C LYS A 65 14.48 -7.86 -7.55
N TYR A 66 13.94 -6.93 -8.35
CA TYR A 66 12.61 -6.39 -8.13
C TYR A 66 11.54 -7.46 -8.37
N ARG A 67 11.66 -8.24 -9.45
CA ARG A 67 10.79 -9.41 -9.68
C ARG A 67 10.90 -10.44 -8.57
N ALA A 68 12.10 -10.68 -8.01
CA ALA A 68 12.27 -11.60 -6.89
C ALA A 68 11.60 -11.09 -5.61
N PHE A 69 11.66 -9.79 -5.32
CA PHE A 69 10.90 -9.17 -4.24
C PHE A 69 9.39 -9.40 -4.41
N LEU A 70 8.85 -9.06 -5.59
CA LEU A 70 7.43 -9.24 -5.91
C LEU A 70 7.00 -10.71 -5.98
N SER A 71 7.91 -11.63 -6.27
CA SER A 71 7.63 -13.08 -6.29
C SER A 71 7.21 -13.61 -4.92
N ARG A 72 7.60 -12.94 -3.83
CA ARG A 72 7.20 -13.29 -2.47
C ARG A 72 5.68 -13.20 -2.26
N ILE A 73 4.99 -12.36 -3.03
CA ILE A 73 3.52 -12.28 -3.04
C ILE A 73 2.92 -12.97 -4.26
N CYS A 74 3.53 -12.83 -5.45
CA CYS A 74 2.99 -13.37 -6.69
C CYS A 74 2.89 -14.91 -6.66
N ASN A 75 3.95 -15.60 -6.24
CA ASN A 75 3.99 -17.07 -6.24
C ASN A 75 2.95 -17.73 -5.32
N PRO A 76 2.83 -17.35 -4.02
CA PRO A 76 1.82 -17.95 -3.16
C PRO A 76 0.39 -17.63 -3.61
N LEU A 77 0.16 -16.46 -4.22
CA LEU A 77 -1.15 -16.11 -4.74
C LEU A 77 -1.50 -16.97 -5.97
N LYS A 78 -0.60 -17.09 -6.96
CA LYS A 78 -0.77 -17.95 -8.14
C LYS A 78 -1.15 -19.40 -7.78
N ALA A 79 -0.61 -19.93 -6.69
CA ALA A 79 -0.93 -21.28 -6.23
C ALA A 79 -2.36 -21.45 -5.70
N ARG A 80 -3.05 -20.36 -5.38
CA ARG A 80 -4.41 -20.32 -4.81
C ARG A 80 -5.47 -19.83 -5.80
N LEU A 81 -5.05 -19.07 -6.81
CA LEU A 81 -5.97 -18.47 -7.77
C LEU A 81 -6.55 -19.51 -8.73
N PRO A 82 -7.81 -19.34 -9.18
CA PRO A 82 -8.33 -20.10 -10.30
C PRO A 82 -7.53 -19.78 -11.57
N LYS A 83 -7.54 -20.70 -12.53
CA LYS A 83 -6.94 -20.44 -13.85
C LYS A 83 -7.63 -19.24 -14.49
N ARG A 84 -6.84 -18.36 -15.13
CA ARG A 84 -7.35 -17.14 -15.80
C ARG A 84 -8.14 -16.19 -14.89
N ALA A 85 -7.80 -16.15 -13.60
CA ALA A 85 -8.35 -15.18 -12.67
C ALA A 85 -8.22 -13.74 -13.18
N TYR A 86 -9.17 -12.90 -12.81
CA TYR A 86 -9.18 -11.47 -13.07
C TYR A 86 -8.84 -10.71 -11.79
N GLY A 87 -7.80 -9.90 -11.80
CA GLY A 87 -7.31 -9.20 -10.63
C GLY A 87 -7.09 -7.70 -10.79
N LEU A 88 -6.83 -7.05 -9.67
CA LEU A 88 -6.42 -5.66 -9.59
C LEU A 88 -5.09 -5.54 -8.86
N ASP A 89 -4.13 -4.85 -9.47
CA ASP A 89 -2.93 -4.36 -8.81
C ASP A 89 -3.14 -2.91 -8.35
N PHE A 90 -3.48 -2.74 -7.07
CA PHE A 90 -3.81 -1.46 -6.45
C PHE A 90 -2.54 -0.80 -5.87
N GLY A 91 -2.24 0.40 -6.32
CA GLY A 91 -0.98 1.12 -6.06
C GLY A 91 0.19 0.58 -6.87
N CYS A 92 -0.03 0.36 -8.17
CA CYS A 92 0.96 -0.25 -9.06
C CYS A 92 2.23 0.59 -9.28
N GLY A 93 2.21 1.87 -8.90
CA GLY A 93 3.31 2.81 -9.12
C GLY A 93 3.59 3.09 -10.61
N PRO A 94 4.76 3.69 -10.92
CA PRO A 94 5.11 4.10 -12.29
C PRO A 94 5.55 2.93 -13.20
N GLY A 95 5.81 1.75 -12.64
CA GLY A 95 6.31 0.57 -13.37
C GLY A 95 5.59 -0.69 -12.90
N PRO A 96 4.37 -0.98 -13.42
CA PRO A 96 3.47 -2.00 -12.91
C PRO A 96 3.98 -3.42 -13.22
N THR A 97 5.01 -3.85 -12.48
CA THR A 97 5.70 -5.12 -12.73
C THR A 97 4.88 -6.32 -12.25
N LEU A 98 4.15 -6.17 -11.15
CA LEU A 98 3.38 -7.27 -10.56
C LEU A 98 2.23 -7.70 -11.48
N SER A 99 1.52 -6.76 -12.10
CA SER A 99 0.48 -7.07 -13.09
C SER A 99 1.05 -7.85 -14.28
N LEU A 100 2.23 -7.48 -14.81
CA LEU A 100 2.92 -8.21 -15.87
C LEU A 100 3.25 -9.64 -15.46
N MET A 101 3.78 -9.85 -14.26
CA MET A 101 4.09 -11.20 -13.73
C MET A 101 2.85 -12.10 -13.65
N PHE A 102 1.69 -11.55 -13.30
CA PHE A 102 0.42 -12.29 -13.31
C PHE A 102 -0.09 -12.54 -14.73
N GLN A 103 0.06 -11.58 -15.64
CA GLN A 103 -0.31 -11.72 -17.06
C GLN A 103 0.50 -12.81 -17.76
N GLU A 104 1.81 -12.87 -17.53
CA GLU A 104 2.70 -13.96 -17.98
C GLU A 104 2.23 -15.33 -17.49
N SER A 105 1.49 -15.37 -16.39
CA SER A 105 0.92 -16.59 -15.79
C SER A 105 -0.49 -16.91 -16.28
N GLY A 106 -1.01 -16.13 -17.24
CA GLY A 106 -2.31 -16.34 -17.87
C GLY A 106 -3.49 -15.67 -17.17
N HIS A 107 -3.25 -14.74 -16.24
CA HIS A 107 -4.29 -13.94 -15.58
C HIS A 107 -4.54 -12.61 -16.31
N THR A 108 -5.71 -12.03 -16.11
CA THR A 108 -5.98 -10.64 -16.51
C THR A 108 -5.84 -9.76 -15.29
N VAL A 109 -5.12 -8.65 -15.39
CA VAL A 109 -4.89 -7.75 -14.25
C VAL A 109 -5.07 -6.30 -14.69
N ASP A 110 -6.04 -5.62 -14.09
CA ASP A 110 -6.14 -4.17 -14.13
C ASP A 110 -5.12 -3.55 -13.18
N ILE A 111 -4.74 -2.31 -13.46
CA ILE A 111 -3.83 -1.54 -12.61
C ILE A 111 -4.54 -0.28 -12.13
N TYR A 112 -4.24 0.12 -10.90
CA TYR A 112 -4.64 1.41 -10.38
C TYR A 112 -3.49 2.02 -9.59
N ASP A 113 -3.27 3.31 -9.77
CA ASP A 113 -2.42 4.10 -8.91
C ASP A 113 -2.91 5.54 -8.93
N LYS A 114 -3.01 6.19 -7.77
CA LYS A 114 -3.56 7.54 -7.67
C LYS A 114 -2.74 8.59 -8.44
N PHE A 115 -1.44 8.35 -8.66
CA PHE A 115 -0.54 9.25 -9.37
C PHE A 115 -0.22 8.78 -10.79
N TYR A 116 -0.10 7.46 -11.02
CA TYR A 116 0.45 6.93 -12.27
C TYR A 116 -0.57 6.18 -13.15
N ALA A 117 -1.70 5.74 -12.58
CA ALA A 117 -2.73 4.99 -13.30
C ALA A 117 -4.12 5.30 -12.71
N HIS A 118 -4.47 6.59 -12.70
CA HIS A 118 -5.70 7.06 -12.08
C HIS A 118 -6.90 6.82 -13.00
N ASN A 119 -7.45 5.61 -12.94
CA ASN A 119 -8.71 5.26 -13.59
C ASN A 119 -9.74 4.75 -12.57
N PRO A 120 -10.59 5.62 -12.00
CA PRO A 120 -11.58 5.22 -11.00
C PRO A 120 -12.64 4.22 -11.49
N GLU A 121 -12.85 4.07 -12.80
CA GLU A 121 -13.85 3.13 -13.35
C GLU A 121 -13.55 1.66 -12.97
N ILE A 122 -12.29 1.35 -12.66
CA ILE A 122 -11.89 0.01 -12.19
C ILE A 122 -12.60 -0.39 -10.89
N PHE A 123 -13.04 0.57 -10.05
CA PHE A 123 -13.79 0.28 -8.83
C PHE A 123 -15.23 -0.17 -9.05
N GLN A 124 -15.72 -0.13 -10.30
CA GLN A 124 -17.03 -0.65 -10.68
C GLN A 124 -16.98 -2.12 -11.12
N ARG A 125 -15.79 -2.73 -11.07
CA ARG A 125 -15.54 -4.11 -11.50
C ARG A 125 -15.41 -5.04 -10.30
N GLU A 126 -15.65 -6.32 -10.53
CA GLU A 126 -15.40 -7.39 -9.56
C GLU A 126 -14.09 -8.11 -9.92
N TYR A 127 -13.32 -8.45 -8.89
CA TYR A 127 -12.02 -9.08 -9.04
C TYR A 127 -11.94 -10.36 -8.20
N ASP A 128 -11.38 -11.41 -8.79
CA ASP A 128 -11.03 -12.65 -8.08
C ASP A 128 -9.93 -12.42 -7.05
N PHE A 129 -9.07 -11.40 -7.27
CA PHE A 129 -8.02 -11.02 -6.35
C PHE A 129 -7.61 -9.55 -6.47
N ILE A 130 -7.09 -9.01 -5.37
CA ILE A 130 -6.54 -7.66 -5.31
C ILE A 130 -5.17 -7.73 -4.63
N THR A 131 -4.16 -7.10 -5.22
CA THR A 131 -2.84 -6.88 -4.60
C THR A 131 -2.69 -5.42 -4.22
N ALA A 132 -2.02 -5.17 -3.08
CA ALA A 132 -1.72 -3.83 -2.58
C ALA A 132 -0.37 -3.85 -1.85
N THR A 133 0.73 -3.85 -2.61
CA THR A 133 2.09 -3.95 -2.06
C THR A 133 2.66 -2.58 -1.74
N GLU A 134 3.02 -2.33 -0.47
CA GLU A 134 3.54 -1.03 0.01
C GLU A 134 2.53 0.13 -0.18
N VAL A 135 1.24 -0.13 0.10
CA VAL A 135 0.13 0.82 -0.10
C VAL A 135 -0.71 1.01 1.14
N VAL A 136 -0.98 -0.06 1.90
CA VAL A 136 -1.96 -0.05 3.00
C VAL A 136 -1.56 0.95 4.08
N GLU A 137 -0.26 1.11 4.32
CA GLU A 137 0.32 2.07 5.26
C GLU A 137 0.16 3.54 4.84
N HIS A 138 -0.22 3.80 3.58
CA HIS A 138 -0.46 5.14 3.03
C HIS A 138 -1.95 5.51 2.98
N LEU A 139 -2.87 4.57 3.27
CA LEU A 139 -4.31 4.82 3.26
C LEU A 139 -4.75 5.65 4.47
N LYS A 140 -5.71 6.55 4.27
CA LYS A 140 -6.22 7.50 5.27
C LYS A 140 -7.68 7.23 5.61
#